data_AF-A0A7D8V7R8-F1
#
_entry.id   AF-A0A7D8V7R8-F1
#
_cell.length_a   1.000
_cell.length_b   1.000
_cell.length_c   1.000
_cell.angle_alpha   90.00
_cell.angle_beta   90.00
_cell.angle_gamma   90.00
#
_symmetry.space_group_name_H-M   'P 1'
#
loop_
_entity.id
_entity.type
_entity.pdbx_description
1 polymer ?
#
loop_
_entity_poly.entity_id
_entity_poly.type
_entity_poly.pdbx_seq_one_letter_code
_entity_poly.pdbx_strand_id
1 'polypeptide(L)'
;MSLTSRGQNGGHAYGDEYDPALLDEFREEEVPLGYGIEHACSYCGIHNPQCVVKCLQCNKWFCNSRGNTSASHIVNHLVKAKHKEVILHKDSALGETTPECYNCGSKNVFLLGFIPAKSDTVVVLLCR
;
A
#
# COMPACT_ATOMS: atom_id res chain seq x y z
N MET A 1 -75.26 40.38 4.25
CA MET A 1 -74.60 39.24 4.93
C MET A 1 -74.45 38.16 3.86
N SER A 2 -73.31 37.72 3.35
CA SER A 2 -71.89 37.96 3.62
C SER A 2 -71.12 37.43 2.39
N LEU A 3 -70.05 38.12 2.00
CA LEU A 3 -68.71 37.63 1.56
C LEU A 3 -68.64 36.32 0.74
N THR A 4 -68.21 36.29 -0.53
CA THR A 4 -66.84 36.38 -1.13
C THR A 4 -66.49 35.07 -1.88
N SER A 5 -66.04 35.22 -3.13
CA SER A 5 -64.99 34.45 -3.84
C SER A 5 -64.90 32.92 -3.73
N ARG A 6 -65.03 32.23 -4.88
CA ARG A 6 -64.39 30.94 -5.17
C ARG A 6 -63.58 31.03 -6.46
N GLY A 7 -62.38 31.60 -6.35
CA GLY A 7 -61.30 31.34 -7.30
C GLY A 7 -60.67 30.01 -6.94
N GLN A 8 -60.64 29.07 -7.89
CA GLN A 8 -59.91 27.82 -7.75
C GLN A 8 -58.42 28.12 -7.98
N ASN A 9 -57.71 28.50 -6.91
CA ASN A 9 -56.25 28.42 -6.88
C ASN A 9 -55.88 27.01 -6.44
N GLY A 10 -55.39 26.21 -7.38
CA GLY A 10 -54.74 24.94 -7.10
C GLY A 10 -53.45 25.19 -6.33
N GLY A 11 -53.49 24.95 -5.02
CA GLY A 11 -52.28 24.73 -4.24
C GLY A 11 -51.97 23.24 -4.23
N HIS A 12 -50.77 22.84 -4.59
CA HIS A 12 -50.10 21.61 -4.15
C HIS A 12 -48.60 21.88 -4.34
N ALA A 13 -47.94 22.31 -3.27
CA ALA A 13 -47.13 21.47 -2.39
C ALA A 13 -45.73 21.32 -2.97
N TYR A 14 -44.78 22.02 -2.34
CA TYR A 14 -43.36 21.72 -2.40
C TYR A 14 -43.20 20.30 -1.83
N GLY A 15 -43.25 19.32 -2.72
CA GLY A 15 -43.05 17.91 -2.39
C GLY A 15 -41.58 17.60 -2.64
N ASP A 16 -40.83 17.48 -1.56
CA ASP A 16 -39.54 16.82 -1.54
C ASP A 16 -39.75 15.34 -1.94
N GLU A 17 -39.69 15.04 -3.24
CA GLU A 17 -39.41 13.68 -3.69
C GLU A 17 -37.90 13.46 -3.49
N TYR A 18 -37.55 13.00 -2.28
CA TYR A 18 -36.28 12.29 -2.12
C TYR A 18 -36.40 11.02 -2.96
N ASP A 19 -35.65 10.97 -4.06
CA ASP A 19 -35.55 9.77 -4.88
C ASP A 19 -34.65 8.76 -4.16
N PRO A 20 -35.18 7.64 -3.62
CA PRO A 20 -34.38 6.62 -2.95
C PRO A 20 -33.41 5.92 -3.92
N ALA A 21 -33.62 6.02 -5.24
CA ALA A 21 -32.74 5.43 -6.24
C ALA A 21 -31.41 6.19 -6.41
N LEU A 22 -31.36 7.49 -6.10
CA LEU A 22 -30.11 8.26 -6.08
C LEU A 22 -29.20 7.93 -4.89
N LEU A 23 -29.68 7.14 -3.92
CA LEU A 23 -28.83 6.58 -2.85
C LEU A 23 -28.10 5.30 -3.28
N ASP A 24 -28.57 4.58 -4.31
CA ASP A 24 -27.91 3.36 -4.80
C ASP A 24 -26.77 3.66 -5.80
N GLU A 25 -26.68 4.91 -6.30
CA GLU A 25 -25.57 5.40 -7.15
C GLU A 25 -24.32 5.79 -6.36
N PHE A 26 -24.41 5.94 -5.04
CA PHE A 26 -23.26 6.05 -4.13
C PHE A 26 -22.90 4.70 -3.51
N ARG A 27 -22.96 3.62 -4.28
CA ARG A 27 -22.27 2.40 -3.88
C ARG A 27 -20.80 2.77 -3.74
N GLU A 28 -20.31 2.86 -2.51
CA GLU A 28 -18.89 2.90 -2.19
C GLU A 28 -18.27 1.66 -2.85
N GLU A 29 -17.84 1.77 -4.10
CA GLU A 29 -16.91 0.82 -4.67
C GLU A 29 -15.70 0.90 -3.75
N GLU A 30 -15.51 -0.14 -2.94
CA GLU A 30 -14.32 -0.29 -2.11
C GLU A 30 -13.10 -0.22 -3.04
N VAL A 31 -12.54 0.99 -3.20
CA VAL A 31 -11.33 1.20 -3.97
C VAL A 31 -10.27 0.35 -3.26
N PRO A 32 -9.68 -0.67 -3.92
CA PRO A 32 -8.74 -1.56 -3.26
C PRO A 32 -7.63 -0.72 -2.64
N LEU A 33 -7.35 -0.95 -1.35
CA LEU A 33 -6.31 -0.25 -0.61
C LEU A 33 -5.01 -0.22 -1.45
N GLY A 34 -4.56 0.99 -1.82
CA GLY A 34 -3.33 1.19 -2.60
C GLY A 34 -3.47 1.18 -4.13
N TYR A 35 -4.69 1.23 -4.68
CA TYR A 35 -4.88 1.43 -6.13
C TYR A 35 -4.16 2.69 -6.64
N GLY A 36 -3.38 2.55 -7.72
CA GLY A 36 -2.63 3.65 -8.33
C GLY A 36 -1.30 4.02 -7.64
N ILE A 37 -0.94 3.38 -6.53
CA ILE A 37 0.33 3.65 -5.84
C ILE A 37 1.41 2.69 -6.34
N GLU A 38 2.44 3.23 -7.01
CA GLU A 38 3.51 2.45 -7.64
C GLU A 38 4.20 1.47 -6.67
N HIS A 39 4.44 1.91 -5.43
CA HIS A 39 5.16 1.14 -4.42
C HIS A 39 4.26 0.33 -3.48
N ALA A 40 2.98 0.16 -3.82
CA ALA A 40 2.07 -0.68 -3.05
C ALA A 40 2.46 -2.17 -3.12
N CYS A 41 2.34 -2.86 -2.00
CA CYS A 41 2.59 -4.29 -1.94
C CYS A 41 1.65 -5.05 -2.88
N SER A 42 2.22 -5.83 -3.80
CA SER A 42 1.46 -6.59 -4.80
C SER A 42 0.55 -7.68 -4.22
N TYR A 43 0.62 -7.97 -2.90
CA TYR A 43 -0.23 -8.97 -2.24
C TYR A 43 -1.34 -8.34 -1.39
N CYS A 44 -1.14 -7.15 -0.81
CA CYS A 44 -2.10 -6.58 0.15
C CYS A 44 -2.25 -5.06 0.12
N GLY A 45 -1.59 -4.36 -0.80
CA GLY A 45 -1.80 -2.91 -0.97
C GLY A 45 -1.10 -1.99 0.04
N ILE A 46 -0.43 -2.53 1.07
CA ILE A 46 0.37 -1.73 2.00
C ILE A 46 1.44 -0.95 1.22
N HIS A 47 1.47 0.36 1.43
CA HIS A 47 2.31 1.30 0.68
C HIS A 47 3.04 2.30 1.58
N ASN A 48 3.21 2.02 2.88
CA ASN A 48 4.09 2.86 3.70
C ASN A 48 5.55 2.68 3.21
N PRO A 49 6.26 3.74 2.79
CA PRO A 49 7.66 3.69 2.36
C PRO A 49 8.61 2.98 3.33
N GLN A 50 8.32 3.05 4.63
CA GLN A 50 9.13 2.39 5.67
C GLN A 50 8.91 0.87 5.74
N CYS A 51 7.89 0.36 5.05
CA CYS A 51 7.45 -1.02 5.18
C CYS A 51 7.50 -1.79 3.87
N VAL A 52 7.91 -1.17 2.75
CA VAL A 52 7.92 -1.78 1.41
C VAL A 52 9.32 -1.87 0.83
N VAL A 53 9.53 -2.92 0.03
CA VAL A 53 10.79 -3.23 -0.63
C VAL A 53 10.48 -3.70 -2.05
N LYS A 54 11.27 -3.27 -3.03
CA LYS A 54 11.11 -3.70 -4.43
C LYS A 54 12.03 -4.89 -4.71
N CYS A 55 11.49 -5.93 -5.33
CA CYS A 55 12.31 -7.00 -5.88
C CYS A 55 12.90 -6.55 -7.22
N LEU A 56 14.22 -6.58 -7.36
CA LEU A 56 14.90 -6.11 -8.58
C LEU A 56 14.75 -7.06 -9.78
N GLN A 57 14.37 -8.32 -9.55
CA GLN A 57 14.23 -9.33 -10.61
C GLN A 57 12.87 -9.29 -11.30
N CYS A 58 11.79 -8.94 -10.58
CA CYS A 58 10.46 -8.80 -11.17
C CYS A 58 9.90 -7.38 -11.13
N ASN A 59 10.63 -6.42 -10.55
CA ASN A 59 10.26 -5.01 -10.42
C ASN A 59 8.94 -4.76 -9.67
N LYS A 60 8.50 -5.69 -8.82
CA LYS A 60 7.30 -5.56 -7.98
C LYS A 60 7.66 -5.21 -6.54
N TRP A 61 6.75 -4.50 -5.88
CA TRP A 61 6.87 -4.08 -4.49
C TRP A 61 6.16 -5.05 -3.54
N PHE A 62 6.78 -5.29 -2.39
CA PHE A 62 6.23 -6.16 -1.34
C PHE A 62 6.48 -5.54 0.03
N CYS A 63 5.52 -5.72 0.94
CA CYS A 63 5.68 -5.25 2.31
C CYS A 63 6.46 -6.25 3.17
N ASN A 64 7.01 -5.76 4.27
CA ASN A 64 7.61 -6.57 5.32
C ASN A 64 6.61 -6.98 6.42
N SER A 65 5.31 -6.97 6.13
CA SER A 65 4.28 -7.51 7.02
C SER A 65 3.95 -8.96 6.67
N ARG A 66 3.47 -9.73 7.65
CA ARG A 66 3.08 -11.13 7.50
C ARG A 66 1.64 -11.31 7.02
N GLY A 67 0.77 -10.32 7.26
CA GLY A 67 -0.67 -10.47 7.03
C GLY A 67 -1.18 -11.76 7.69
N ASN A 68 -1.83 -12.62 6.89
CA ASN A 68 -2.30 -13.95 7.31
C ASN A 68 -1.34 -15.10 6.97
N THR A 69 -0.08 -14.82 6.59
CA THR A 69 0.90 -15.82 6.17
C THR A 69 1.99 -16.05 7.23
N SER A 70 2.72 -17.17 7.12
CA SER A 70 3.76 -17.52 8.11
C SER A 70 5.02 -16.64 8.02
N ALA A 71 5.33 -16.06 6.86
CA ALA A 71 6.48 -15.20 6.59
C ALA A 71 6.04 -13.82 6.07
N SER A 72 6.94 -12.83 6.02
CA SER A 72 6.58 -11.55 5.39
C SER A 72 6.34 -11.69 3.89
N HIS A 73 5.53 -10.81 3.31
CA HIS A 73 5.20 -10.88 1.88
C HIS A 73 6.45 -10.82 0.99
N ILE A 74 7.45 -10.01 1.33
CA ILE A 74 8.73 -9.99 0.60
C ILE A 74 9.49 -11.31 0.73
N VAL A 75 9.63 -11.89 1.92
CA VAL A 75 10.36 -13.15 2.12
C VAL A 75 9.64 -14.31 1.40
N ASN A 76 8.33 -14.40 1.55
CA ASN A 76 7.51 -15.39 0.87
C ASN A 76 7.63 -15.28 -0.67
N HIS A 77 7.61 -14.04 -1.20
CA HIS A 77 7.84 -13.79 -2.62
C HIS A 77 9.21 -14.28 -3.08
N LEU A 78 10.29 -13.85 -2.41
CA LEU A 78 11.66 -14.17 -2.81
C LEU A 78 11.91 -15.68 -2.83
N VAL A 79 11.42 -16.41 -1.82
CA VAL A 79 11.55 -17.88 -1.77
C VAL A 79 10.78 -18.55 -2.91
N LYS A 80 9.50 -18.21 -3.10
CA LYS A 80 8.65 -18.84 -4.13
C LYS A 80 9.13 -18.56 -5.55
N ALA A 81 9.58 -17.32 -5.81
CA ALA A 81 10.06 -16.90 -7.12
C ALA A 81 11.56 -17.20 -7.35
N LYS A 82 12.27 -17.73 -6.33
CA LYS A 82 13.73 -17.95 -6.36
C LYS A 82 14.52 -16.66 -6.65
N HIS A 83 13.98 -15.53 -6.19
CA HIS A 83 14.60 -14.21 -6.28
C HIS A 83 15.47 -13.94 -5.05
N LYS A 84 16.47 -13.08 -5.18
CA LYS A 84 17.54 -12.88 -4.21
C LYS A 84 17.91 -11.41 -4.01
N GLU A 85 17.51 -10.51 -4.92
CA GLU A 85 17.94 -9.11 -4.93
C GLU A 85 16.77 -8.15 -4.74
N VAL A 86 17.00 -7.12 -3.92
CA VAL A 86 15.98 -6.13 -3.55
C VAL A 86 16.57 -4.72 -3.44
N ILE A 87 15.70 -3.71 -3.48
CA ILE A 87 16.04 -2.31 -3.21
C ILE A 87 14.99 -1.69 -2.28
N LEU A 88 15.46 -0.84 -1.36
CA LEU A 88 14.59 -0.11 -0.43
C LEU A 88 13.93 1.09 -1.13
N HIS A 89 12.81 1.55 -0.56
CA HIS A 89 12.16 2.76 -1.04
C HIS A 89 13.04 4.00 -0.81
N LYS A 90 13.02 4.95 -1.75
CA LYS A 90 13.78 6.21 -1.68
C LYS A 90 13.53 7.02 -0.40
N ASP A 91 12.31 6.96 0.11
CA ASP A 91 11.88 7.66 1.32
C ASP A 91 12.03 6.79 2.58
N SER A 92 12.66 5.61 2.50
CA SER A 92 12.93 4.75 3.67
C SER A 92 13.99 5.38 4.59
N ALA A 93 14.08 4.91 5.83
CA ALA A 93 15.10 5.36 6.78
C ALA A 93 16.55 5.25 6.28
N LEU A 94 16.82 4.36 5.31
CA LEU A 94 18.14 4.18 4.68
C LEU A 94 18.18 4.69 3.23
N GLY A 95 17.16 5.43 2.80
CA GLY A 95 17.01 5.88 1.43
C GLY A 95 16.88 4.75 0.41
N GLU A 96 17.10 5.08 -0.86
CA GLU A 96 17.13 4.11 -1.96
C GLU A 96 18.46 3.33 -1.90
N THR A 97 18.45 2.20 -1.20
CA THR A 97 19.65 1.37 -1.00
C THR A 97 19.41 -0.05 -1.48
N THR A 98 20.37 -0.59 -2.23
CA THR A 98 20.42 -2.02 -2.59
C THR A 98 21.32 -2.74 -1.58
N PRO A 99 20.79 -3.65 -0.74
CA PRO A 99 21.62 -4.38 0.21
C PRO A 99 22.63 -5.27 -0.51
N GLU A 100 23.92 -5.08 -0.23
CA GLU A 100 25.00 -5.85 -0.82
C GLU A 100 26.14 -6.10 0.16
N CYS A 101 26.88 -7.18 -0.04
CA CYS A 101 28.04 -7.52 0.78
C CYS A 101 29.19 -6.55 0.49
N TYR A 102 29.69 -5.90 1.53
CA TYR A 102 30.81 -4.97 1.44
C TYR A 102 32.09 -5.61 0.86
N ASN A 103 32.31 -6.90 1.11
CA ASN A 103 33.54 -7.59 0.70
C ASN A 103 33.50 -8.15 -0.73
N CYS A 104 32.37 -8.69 -1.18
CA CYS A 104 32.28 -9.40 -2.47
C CYS A 104 31.21 -8.86 -3.42
N GLY A 105 30.44 -7.85 -3.03
CA GLY A 105 29.36 -7.27 -3.84
C GLY A 105 28.14 -8.18 -4.04
N SER A 106 28.06 -9.32 -3.35
CA SER A 106 26.90 -10.21 -3.44
C SER A 106 25.63 -9.50 -2.94
N LYS A 107 24.58 -9.52 -3.75
CA LYS A 107 23.26 -8.91 -3.46
C LYS A 107 22.23 -9.91 -2.94
N ASN A 108 22.64 -11.16 -2.70
CA ASN A 108 21.74 -12.20 -2.23
C ASN A 108 21.37 -11.98 -0.76
N VAL A 109 20.19 -11.43 -0.52
CA VAL A 109 19.70 -11.08 0.82
C VAL A 109 19.64 -12.25 1.81
N PHE A 110 19.57 -13.50 1.31
CA PHE A 110 19.57 -14.69 2.17
C PHE A 110 20.96 -15.05 2.71
N LEU A 111 22.02 -14.54 2.07
CA LEU A 111 23.40 -14.72 2.52
C LEU A 111 23.90 -13.53 3.33
N LEU A 112 23.27 -12.37 3.19
CA LEU A 112 23.67 -11.17 3.92
C LEU A 112 23.39 -11.31 5.43
N GLY A 113 24.37 -10.92 6.22
CA GLY A 113 24.25 -10.59 7.64
C GLY A 113 24.80 -9.20 7.88
N PHE A 114 24.73 -8.72 9.12
CA PHE A 114 25.34 -7.46 9.53
C PHE A 114 26.27 -7.66 10.71
N ILE A 115 27.33 -6.85 10.77
CA ILE A 115 28.21 -6.72 11.93
C ILE A 115 28.07 -5.29 12.45
N PRO A 116 27.68 -5.07 13.72
CA PRO A 116 27.66 -3.74 14.32
C PRO A 116 29.08 -3.27 14.64
N ALA A 117 29.38 -1.99 14.39
CA ALA A 117 30.61 -1.37 14.85
C ALA A 117 30.53 -1.03 16.35
N LYS A 118 31.69 -0.88 17.00
CA LYS A 118 31.80 -0.54 18.45
C LYS A 118 31.15 0.80 18.82
N SER A 119 30.97 1.70 17.85
CA SER A 119 30.12 2.87 17.96
C SER A 119 28.80 2.52 17.27
N ASP A 120 27.73 2.35 18.05
CA ASP A 120 26.43 1.73 17.69
C ASP A 120 25.67 2.35 16.49
N THR A 121 26.27 3.30 15.77
CA THR A 121 25.68 4.02 14.64
C THR A 121 26.09 3.48 13.27
N VAL A 122 27.08 2.57 13.20
CA VAL A 122 27.59 2.03 11.93
C VAL A 122 27.39 0.52 11.87
N VAL A 123 26.77 0.05 10.78
CA VAL A 123 26.58 -1.37 10.48
C VAL A 123 27.21 -1.70 9.13
N VAL A 124 27.82 -2.87 9.02
CA VAL A 124 28.43 -3.37 7.77
C VAL A 124 27.73 -4.65 7.36
N LEU A 125 27.37 -4.76 6.07
CA LEU A 125 26.79 -5.98 5.50
C LEU A 125 27.88 -6.91 4.96
N LEU A 126 27.84 -8.18 5.35
CA LEU A 126 28.77 -9.23 4.89
C LEU A 126 28.01 -10.52 4.60
N CYS A 127 28.56 -11.37 3.73
CA CYS A 127 28.06 -12.73 3.57
C CYS A 127 28.35 -13.57 4.82
N ARG A 128 27.41 -14.44 5.20
CA ARG A 128 27.57 -15.47 6.22
C ARG A 128 28.40 -16.65 5.75
#